data_AF-A0A061ABW4-F1
#
_entry.id   AF-A0A061ABW4-F1
#
_cell.length_a   1.000
_cell.length_b   1.000
_cell.length_c   1.000
_cell.angle_alpha   90.00
_cell.angle_beta   90.00
_cell.angle_gamma   90.00
#
_symmetry.space_group_name_H-M   'P 1'
#
loop_
_entity.id
_entity.type
_entity.pdbx_description
1 polymer ?
#
loop_
_entity_poly.entity_id
_entity_poly.type
_entity_poly.pdbx_seq_one_letter_code
_entity_poly.pdbx_strand_id
1 'polypeptide(L)' 'MSDNVMYDSPTEFLHDVASVGACVAQSVIPHDKGGYVCACSCERWEVIATSRDEGLRLARAHTGSSTG' A
#
# COMPACT_ATOMS: atom_id res chain seq x y z
N MET A 1 31.35 -15.13 0.07
CA MET A 1 30.25 -14.48 -0.68
C MET A 1 29.37 -13.85 0.36
N SER A 2 29.57 -12.55 0.62
CA SER A 2 28.91 -11.85 1.71
C SER A 2 27.47 -11.58 1.29
N ASP A 3 26.57 -12.32 1.90
CA ASP A 3 25.12 -12.19 1.83
C ASP A 3 24.73 -10.83 2.40
N ASN A 4 24.81 -9.79 1.57
CA ASN A 4 24.41 -8.43 1.94
C ASN A 4 22.89 -8.36 1.79
N VAL A 5 22.18 -9.03 2.69
CA VAL A 5 20.76 -8.77 2.92
C VAL A 5 20.71 -7.33 3.44
N MET A 6 20.38 -6.39 2.56
CA MET A 6 20.02 -5.03 2.95
C MET A 6 18.83 -5.15 3.90
N TYR A 7 19.13 -5.12 5.19
CA TYR A 7 18.16 -5.08 6.26
C TYR A 7 17.73 -3.62 6.39
N ASP A 8 17.07 -3.08 5.36
CA ASP A 8 16.43 -1.78 5.49
C ASP A 8 15.45 -1.90 6.66
N SER A 9 15.61 -1.01 7.64
CA SER A 9 14.69 -1.03 8.77
C SER A 9 13.27 -0.75 8.24
N PRO A 10 12.22 -1.32 8.86
CA PRO A 10 10.84 -1.04 8.45
C PRO A 10 10.54 0.47 8.34
N THR A 11 11.23 1.28 9.14
CA THR A 11 11.15 2.75 9.12
C THR A 11 11.77 3.37 7.87
N GLU A 12 12.94 2.89 7.43
CA GLU A 12 13.60 3.37 6.20
C GLU A 12 12.77 3.04 4.98
N PHE A 13 12.22 1.81 4.91
CA PHE A 13 11.29 1.43 3.85
C PHE A 13 10.07 2.36 3.78
N LEU A 14 9.47 2.69 4.93
CA LEU A 14 8.32 3.58 4.99
C LEU A 14 8.66 5.01 4.54
N HIS A 15 9.84 5.51 4.89
CA HIS A 15 10.30 6.84 4.51
C HIS A 15 10.52 6.96 3.00
N ASP A 16 11.13 5.94 2.40
CA ASP A 16 11.35 5.89 0.96
C ASP A 16 10.02 5.84 0.21
N VAL A 17 9.10 4.97 0.63
CA VAL A 17 7.79 4.79 -0.01
C VAL A 17 6.96 6.08 0.02
N ALA A 18 6.96 6.81 1.13
CA ALA A 18 6.20 8.06 1.27
C ALA A 18 6.67 9.14 0.27
N SER A 19 7.91 9.06 -0.22
CA SER A 19 8.53 10.12 -1.01
C SER A 19 8.39 9.93 -2.54
N VAL A 20 7.93 8.77 -3.02
CA VAL A 20 8.06 8.40 -4.44
C VAL A 20 6.85 8.76 -5.31
N GLY A 21 5.69 9.10 -4.74
CA GLY A 21 4.46 9.37 -5.51
C GLY A 21 4.00 8.22 -6.43
N ALA A 22 4.58 7.03 -6.20
CA ALA A 22 4.40 5.82 -6.97
C ALA A 22 3.58 4.78 -6.18
N CYS A 23 3.07 3.78 -6.88
CA CYS A 23 2.24 2.73 -6.30
C CYS A 23 3.09 1.64 -5.63
N VAL A 24 3.91 2.02 -4.64
CA VAL A 24 4.91 1.14 -3.98
C VAL A 24 4.45 0.60 -2.62
N ALA A 25 3.49 1.25 -1.95
CA ALA A 25 2.77 0.65 -0.82
C ALA A 25 1.27 0.92 -0.86
N GLN A 26 0.55 0.02 -0.20
CA GLN A 26 -0.88 0.06 -0.01
C GLN A 26 -1.25 -0.35 1.41
N SER A 27 -2.35 0.21 1.91
CA SER A 27 -2.90 -0.13 3.21
C SER A 27 -4.35 -0.58 3.07
N VAL A 28 -4.78 -1.50 3.94
CA VAL A 28 -6.18 -1.92 4.10
C VAL A 28 -6.45 -1.97 5.61
N ILE A 29 -7.04 -0.90 6.13
CA ILE A 29 -7.12 -0.64 7.58
C ILE A 29 -8.60 -0.60 8.00
N PRO A 30 -8.99 -1.25 9.12
CA PRO A 30 -10.35 -1.15 9.64
C PRO A 30 -10.76 0.31 9.88
N HIS A 31 -11.97 0.67 9.45
CA HIS A 31 -12.55 1.99 9.67
C HIS A 31 -13.49 1.96 10.88
N ASP A 32 -13.51 3.02 11.67
CA ASP A 32 -14.30 3.17 12.91
C ASP A 32 -15.82 3.06 12.69
N LYS A 33 -16.32 3.55 11.55
CA LYS A 33 -17.73 3.43 11.14
C LYS A 33 -18.07 2.10 10.46
N GLY A 34 -17.18 1.12 10.54
CA GLY A 34 -17.26 -0.14 9.79
C GLY A 34 -16.67 -0.03 8.39
N GLY A 35 -16.34 -1.19 7.81
CA GLY A 35 -15.61 -1.28 6.56
C GLY A 35 -14.09 -1.11 6.73
N TYR A 36 -13.41 -0.91 5.61
CA TYR A 36 -11.95 -0.83 5.52
C TYR A 36 -11.54 0.34 4.62
N VAL A 37 -10.73 1.26 5.14
CA VAL A 37 -10.07 2.28 4.32
C VAL A 37 -8.92 1.62 3.58
N CYS A 38 -8.91 1.80 2.27
CA CYS A 38 -7.82 1.37 1.41
C CYS A 38 -7.18 2.60 0.79
N ALA A 39 -5.87 2.75 0.93
CA ALA A 39 -5.12 3.87 0.41
C ALA A 39 -3.81 3.43 -0.26
N CYS A 40 -3.28 4.26 -1.15
CA CYS A 40 -2.00 4.02 -1.81
C CYS A 40 -1.04 5.20 -1.58
N SER A 41 0.25 4.88 -1.46
CA SER A 41 1.34 5.87 -1.34
C SER A 41 1.50 6.79 -2.55
N CYS A 42 0.76 6.55 -3.64
CA CYS A 42 0.76 7.43 -4.81
C CYS A 42 -0.06 8.72 -4.61
N GLU A 43 -0.78 8.82 -3.47
CA GLU A 43 -1.66 9.95 -3.09
C GLU A 43 -2.85 10.19 -4.03
N ARG A 44 -3.04 9.32 -5.04
CA ARG A 44 -4.10 9.45 -6.06
C ARG A 44 -5.28 8.50 -5.84
N TRP A 45 -5.24 7.68 -4.79
CA TRP A 45 -6.24 6.63 -4.56
C TRP A 45 -6.52 6.39 -3.09
N GLU A 46 -7.78 6.59 -2.72
CA GLU A 46 -8.36 6.26 -1.42
C GLU A 46 -9.82 5.81 -1.62
N VAL A 47 -10.20 4.67 -1.05
CA VAL A 47 -11.56 4.12 -1.14
C VAL A 47 -11.97 3.44 0.17
N ILE A 48 -13.28 3.27 0.38
CA ILE A 48 -13.84 2.49 1.49
C ILE A 48 -14.42 1.18 0.95
N ALA A 49 -13.91 0.05 1.45
CA ALA A 49 -14.42 -1.28 1.14
C ALA A 49 -15.30 -1.81 2.29
N THR A 50 -16.30 -2.64 1.95
CA THR A 50 -17.20 -3.24 2.94
C THR A 50 -16.57 -4.41 3.71
N SER A 51 -15.53 -5.03 3.16
CA SER A 51 -14.78 -6.13 3.77
C SER A 51 -13.29 -6.03 3.48
N ARG A 52 -12.48 -6.77 4.26
CA ARG A 52 -11.02 -6.82 4.07
C ARG A 52 -10.66 -7.42 2.71
N ASP A 53 -11.33 -8.50 2.32
CA ASP A 53 -11.09 -9.18 1.04
C ASP A 53 -11.39 -8.28 -0.15
N GLU A 54 -12.48 -7.51 -0.07
CA GLU A 54 -12.79 -6.51 -1.09
C GLU A 54 -11.74 -5.41 -1.14
N GLY A 55 -11.27 -4.94 0.03
CA GLY A 55 -10.17 -3.97 0.10
C GLY A 55 -8.88 -4.49 -0.54
N LEU A 56 -8.50 -5.74 -0.26
CA LEU A 56 -7.34 -6.39 -0.89
C LEU A 56 -7.50 -6.56 -2.40
N ARG A 57 -8.70 -6.89 -2.88
CA ARG A 57 -9.01 -6.99 -4.31
C ARG A 57 -8.85 -5.64 -5.00
N LEU A 58 -9.42 -4.58 -4.41
CA LEU A 58 -9.35 -3.22 -4.94
C LEU A 58 -7.91 -2.68 -4.94
N ALA A 59 -7.16 -2.93 -3.86
CA ALA A 59 -5.75 -2.57 -3.76
C ALA A 59 -4.94 -3.22 -4.90
N ARG A 60 -5.06 -4.55 -5.09
CA ARG A 60 -4.39 -5.27 -6.19
C ARG A 60 -4.77 -4.75 -7.57
N ALA A 61 -6.04 -4.40 -7.80
CA ALA A 61 -6.48 -3.83 -9.07
C ALA A 61 -5.81 -2.47 -9.35
N HIS A 62 -5.67 -1.62 -8.32
CA HIS A 62 -5.01 -0.32 -8.44
C HIS A 62 -3.51 -0.45 -8.79
N THR A 63 -2.78 -1.32 -8.08
CA THR A 63 -1.35 -1.54 -8.33
C THR A 63 -1.09 -2.33 -9.60
N GLY A 64 -1.90 -3.34 -9.89
CA GLY A 64 -1.79 -4.16 -11.10
C GLY A 64 -2.08 -3.41 -12.41
N SER A 65 -2.75 -2.26 -12.35
CA SER A 65 -2.98 -1.38 -13.50
C SER A 65 -1.82 -0.40 -13.76
N SER A 66 -0.83 -0.32 -12.87
CA SER A 66 0.27 0.64 -12.94
C SER A 66 1.46 0.18 -13.81
N THR A 67 1.32 -0.90 -14.57
CA THR A 67 2.25 -1.24 -15.66
C THR A 67 2.06 -0.26 -16.83
N GLY A 68 2.79 0.86 -16.79
CA GLY A 68 2.91 1.84 -17.86
C GLY A 68 4.10 2.73 -17.61
#